data_AF-A0A2E6G8C0-F1
#
_entry.id   AF-A0A2E6G8C0-F1
#
_cell.length_a   1.000
_cell.length_b   1.000
_cell.length_c   1.000
_cell.angle_alpha   90.00
_cell.angle_beta   90.00
_cell.angle_gamma   90.00
#
_symmetry.space_group_name_H-M   'P 1'
#
loop_
_entity.id
_entity.type
_entity.pdbx_description
1 polymer ?
#
loop_
_entity_poly.entity_id
_entity_poly.type
_entity_poly.pdbx_seq_one_letter_code
_entity_poly.pdbx_strand_id
1 'polypeptide(L)' 'MYKFIKYLHEVEGLGYRKISNKLNQWGIKTHRGKTWFNTSVFSVLRRRKQRDMRISKQRLVKYPPKIGQMEIKYSTDQ' A
#
# COMPACT_ATOMS: atom_id res chain seq x y z
N MET A 1 8.05 9.73 1.10
CA MET A 1 8.64 8.63 1.89
C MET A 1 8.94 7.36 1.08
N TYR A 2 7.94 6.63 0.53
CA TYR A 2 8.20 5.38 -0.23
C TYR A 2 9.27 5.52 -1.33
N LYS A 3 9.14 6.52 -2.21
CA LYS A 3 10.09 6.75 -3.32
C LYS A 3 11.54 6.89 -2.83
N PHE A 4 11.72 7.63 -1.75
CA PHE A 4 13.03 7.87 -1.15
C PHE A 4 13.63 6.58 -0.56
N ILE A 5 12.84 5.84 0.23
CA ILE A 5 13.27 4.55 0.78
C ILE A 5 13.57 3.54 -0.34
N LYS A 6 12.77 3.54 -1.41
CA LYS A 6 12.99 2.70 -2.59
C LYS A 6 14.32 3.04 -3.26
N TYR A 7 14.59 4.33 -3.49
CA TYR A 7 15.86 4.79 -4.06
C TYR A 7 17.05 4.32 -3.22
N LEU A 8 17.02 4.54 -1.91
CA LEU A 8 18.10 4.11 -1.00
C LEU A 8 18.30 2.60 -1.00
N HIS A 9 17.25 1.81 -1.20
CA HIS A 9 17.33 0.35 -1.19
C HIS A 9 17.79 -0.22 -2.55
N GLU A 10 17.16 0.22 -3.64
CA GLU A 10 17.35 -0.38 -4.96
C GLU A 10 18.48 0.28 -5.77
N VAL A 11 18.69 1.59 -5.60
CA VAL A 11 19.73 2.33 -6.34
C VAL A 11 21.02 2.40 -5.54
N GLU A 12 20.94 2.79 -4.26
CA GLU A 12 22.11 2.91 -3.38
C GLU A 12 22.51 1.58 -2.71
N GLY A 13 21.72 0.51 -2.91
CA GLY A 13 22.02 -0.82 -2.37
C GLY A 13 22.03 -0.91 -0.84
N LEU A 14 21.39 0.02 -0.13
CA LEU A 14 21.43 0.03 1.33
C LEU A 14 20.44 -0.99 1.91
N GLY A 15 20.96 -1.86 2.77
CA GLY A 15 20.11 -2.75 3.57
C GLY A 15 19.21 -1.97 4.55
N TYR A 16 18.09 -2.58 4.94
CA TYR A 16 17.05 -1.92 5.76
C TYR A 16 17.56 -1.30 7.07
N ARG A 17 18.53 -1.94 7.74
CA ARG A 17 19.17 -1.41 8.97
C ARG A 17 19.94 -0.12 8.70
N LYS A 18 20.70 -0.05 7.60
CA LYS A 18 21.45 1.16 7.22
C LYS A 18 20.48 2.30 6.89
N ILE A 19 19.40 1.99 6.18
CA ILE A 19 18.36 2.98 5.84
C ILE A 19 17.71 3.53 7.10
N SER A 20 17.26 2.68 8.04
CA SER A 20 16.62 3.16 9.27
C SER A 20 17.56 4.06 10.08
N ASN A 21 18.84 3.70 10.16
CA ASN A 21 19.84 4.50 10.87
C ASN A 21 20.05 5.86 10.20
N LYS A 22 20.22 5.90 8.86
CA LYS A 22 20.35 7.17 8.11
C LYS A 22 19.14 8.07 8.32
N LEU A 23 17.92 7.54 8.20
CA LEU A 23 16.70 8.32 8.40
C LEU A 23 16.62 8.93 9.80
N ASN A 24 16.98 8.14 10.83
CA ASN A 24 17.03 8.63 12.21
C ASN A 24 18.13 9.69 12.42
N GLN A 25 19.31 9.49 11.83
CA GLN A 25 20.43 10.44 11.90
C GLN A 25 20.09 11.77 11.23
N TRP A 26 19.37 11.73 10.10
CA TRP A 26 18.85 12.93 9.43
C TRP A 26 17.65 13.57 10.14
N GLY A 27 17.23 13.05 11.31
CA GLY A 27 16.10 13.57 12.07
C GLY A 27 14.73 13.29 11.44
N ILE A 28 14.66 12.50 10.36
CA ILE A 28 13.42 12.21 9.65
C ILE A 28 12.58 11.24 10.48
N LYS A 29 11.40 11.68 10.91
CA LYS A 29 10.45 10.82 11.61
C LYS A 29 9.53 10.07 10.64
N THR A 30 8.96 8.97 11.11
CA THR A 30 7.85 8.29 10.42
C THR A 30 6.62 9.19 10.35
N HIS A 31 5.63 8.82 9.53
CA HIS A 31 4.36 9.57 9.43
C HIS A 31 3.61 9.75 10.78
N ARG A 32 3.90 8.91 11.79
CA ARG A 32 3.34 9.00 13.16
C ARG A 32 4.29 9.67 14.15
N GLY A 33 5.35 10.32 13.68
CA GLY A 33 6.36 10.96 14.54
C GLY A 33 7.31 9.99 15.27
N LYS A 34 7.25 8.68 15.00
CA LYS A 34 8.14 7.67 15.63
C LYS A 34 9.47 7.54 14.89
N THR A 35 10.47 6.99 15.57
CA THR A 35 11.76 6.59 14.98
C THR A 35 11.60 5.45 13.97
N TRP A 36 12.57 5.33 13.07
CA TRP A 36 12.63 4.27 12.09
C TRP A 36 13.31 3.03 12.64
N PHE A 37 12.67 1.88 12.41
CA PHE A 37 13.28 0.56 12.57
C PHE A 37 13.48 -0.10 11.20
N ASN A 38 14.36 -1.10 11.13
CA ASN A 38 14.56 -1.90 9.92
C ASN A 38 13.22 -2.53 9.43
N THR A 39 12.37 -2.99 10.35
CA THR A 39 11.04 -3.54 10.07
C THR A 39 10.07 -2.48 9.53
N SER A 40 10.22 -1.22 9.95
CA SER A 40 9.44 -0.09 9.42
C SER A 40 9.80 0.15 7.95
N VAL A 41 11.09 0.16 7.62
CA VAL A 41 11.59 0.31 6.25
C VAL A 41 11.04 -0.81 5.36
N PHE A 42 11.21 -2.07 5.78
CA PHE A 42 10.66 -3.23 5.07
C PHE A 42 9.15 -3.12 4.88
N SER A 43 8.41 -2.73 5.92
CA SER A 43 6.95 -2.60 5.87
C SER A 43 6.48 -1.57 4.84
N VAL A 44 7.19 -0.44 4.70
CA VAL A 44 6.85 0.58 3.69
C VAL A 44 6.92 0.01 2.28
N LEU A 45 8.01 -0.69 1.95
CA LEU A 45 8.20 -1.32 0.63
C LEU A 45 7.15 -2.43 0.40
N ARG A 46 6.96 -3.32 1.39
CA ARG A 46 6.00 -4.43 1.32
C ARG A 46 4.56 -3.95 1.12
N ARG A 47 4.11 -2.97 1.92
CA ARG A 47 2.74 -2.45 1.83
C ARG A 47 2.46 -1.76 0.50
N ARG A 48 3.47 -1.10 -0.09
CA ARG A 48 3.34 -0.53 -1.42
C ARG A 48 3.17 -1.61 -2.49
N LYS A 49 4.00 -2.65 -2.48
CA LYS A 49 3.87 -3.81 -3.38
C LYS A 49 2.49 -4.47 -3.29
N GLN A 50 1.97 -4.66 -2.08
CA GLN A 50 0.63 -5.20 -1.85
C GLN A 50 -0.47 -4.29 -2.43
N ARG A 51 -0.34 -2.97 -2.28
CA ARG A 51 -1.28 -2.01 -2.86
C ARG A 51 -1.28 -2.09 -4.39
N ASP A 52 -0.10 -2.08 -5.00
CA ASP A 52 0.04 -2.11 -6.45
C ASP A 52 -0.55 -3.42 -7.02
N MET A 53 -0.34 -4.55 -6.34
CA MET A 53 -0.96 -5.83 -6.67
C MET A 53 -2.49 -5.82 -6.55
N ARG A 54 -3.07 -5.16 -5.53
CA ARG A 54 -4.54 -5.05 -5.42
C ARG A 54 -5.13 -4.19 -6.54
N ILE A 55 -4.46 -3.09 -6.89
CA ILE A 55 -4.91 -2.22 -7.98
C ILE A 55 -4.93 -2.99 -9.29
N SER A 56 -3.86 -3.72 -9.61
CA SER A 56 -3.78 -4.49 -10.86
C SER A 56 -4.77 -5.66 -10.90
N LYS A 57 -4.94 -6.40 -9.79
CA LYS A 57 -5.76 -7.63 -9.76
C LYS A 57 -7.24 -7.43 -9.47
N GLN A 58 -7.65 -6.30 -8.91
CA GLN A 58 -9.05 -6.10 -8.50
C GLN A 58 -9.64 -4.88 -9.18
N ARG A 59 -8.98 -3.72 -9.07
CA ARG A 59 -9.56 -2.45 -9.51
C ARG A 59 -9.51 -2.27 -11.03
N LEU A 60 -8.40 -2.66 -11.65
CA LEU A 60 -8.21 -2.54 -13.10
C LEU A 60 -8.78 -3.75 -13.87
N VAL A 61 -9.20 -4.80 -13.18
CA VAL A 61 -9.87 -5.94 -13.81
C VAL A 61 -11.24 -5.50 -14.25
N LYS A 62 -11.48 -5.57 -15.56
CA LYS A 62 -12.79 -5.33 -16.15
C LYS A 62 -13.60 -6.62 -16.07
N TYR A 63 -14.71 -6.57 -15.35
CA TYR A 63 -15.71 -7.64 -15.36
C TYR A 63 -16.80 -7.25 -16.36
N PRO A 64 -17.27 -8.19 -17.22
CA PRO A 64 -18.40 -7.91 -18.08
C PRO A 64 -19.64 -7.62 -17.21
N PRO A 65 -20.45 -6.61 -17.55
CA PRO A 65 -21.70 -6.37 -16.83
C PRO A 65 -22.59 -7.61 -16.95
N LYS A 66 -23.04 -8.13 -15.81
CA LYS A 66 -24.06 -9.17 -15.75
C LYS A 66 -25.37 -8.49 -15.33
N ILE A 67 -26.31 -8.40 -16.25
CA ILE A 67 -27.65 -7.86 -16.00
C ILE A 67 -28.58 -9.05 -15.81
N GLY A 68 -29.17 -9.18 -14.62
CA GLY A 68 -30.25 -10.14 -14.37
C GLY A 68 -31.62 -9.47 -14.56
N GLN A 69 -32.68 -10.26 -14.73
CA GLN A 69 -34.04 -9.76 -14.67
C GLN A 69 -34.32 -9.20 -13.26
N MET A 70 -34.77 -7.95 -13.19
CA MET A 70 -35.25 -7.34 -11.96
C MET A 70 -36.77 -7.47 -11.92
N GLU A 71 -37.29 -8.18 -10.93
CA GLU A 71 -38.73 -8.26 -10.66
C GLU A 71 -39.09 -7.38 -9.46
N ILE A 72 -40.16 -6.58 -9.61
CA ILE A 72 -40.71 -5.76 -8.54
C ILE A 72 -42.00 -6.45 -8.07
N LYS A 73 -42.03 -6.87 -6.80
CA LYS A 73 -43.23 -7.43 -6.16
C LYS A 73 -43.80 -6.39 -5.20
N TYR A 74 -45.08 -6.07 -5.38
CA TYR A 74 -45.82 -5.22 -4.45
C TYR A 74 -46.49 -6.12 -3.40
N SER A 75 -46.21 -5.89 -2.13
CA SER A 75 -47.01 -6.44 -1.04
C SER A 75 -48.16 -5.47 -0.79
N THR A 76 -49.39 -5.90 -1.03
CA THR A 76 -50.57 -5.18 -0.56
C THR A 76 -50.86 -5.70 0.84
N ASP A 77 -50.65 -4.87 1.87
CA ASP A 77 -51.09 -5.19 3.22
C ASP A 77 -52.63 -5.11 3.23
N GLN A 78 -53.28 -6.25 3.51
CA GLN A 78 -54.72 -6.36 3.76
C GLN A 78 -55.01 -6.24 5.25
#